data_AF-A0AAD5H6G4-F1
#
_entry.id   AF-A0AAD5H6G4-F1
#
_cell.length_a   1.000
_cell.length_b   1.000
_cell.length_c   1.000
_cell.angle_alpha   90.00
_cell.angle_beta   90.00
_cell.angle_gamma   90.00
#
_symmetry.space_group_name_H-M   'P 1'
#
loop_
_entity.id
_entity.type
_entity.pdbx_description
1 polymer ?
#
loop_
_entity_poly.entity_id
_entity_poly.type
_entity_poly.pdbx_seq_one_letter_code
_entity_poly.pdbx_strand_id
1 'polypeptide(L)'
;MLPVSSLTIGQRTDIIKELQKRSGEEFKKVLTAADAPAAMKLLLHDAGTYDKATGTGGCDGSIVIFQEELDRPENRDLKPYVEKLKQAKAAIDAGQQQGQAPLSWADTIVLAAKTTQELAWREDKISKAADPAKGALIADGFGNAIRVRIGRVDATEPAPAGRIPADGASLEEVQAFFNQLGAKPGKRPPLWERQQYLIWPATQADQTAAEEAMAAYSNEYAKWKKQYDISKTTVTRTSYEEDLGAALAILADQGAKFDKDAYMCPIAMLVPDRL
;
A
#
# COMPACT_ATOMS: atom_id res chain seq x y z
N MET A 1 -16.93 -29.58 -11.42
CA MET A 1 -16.11 -28.49 -10.86
C MET A 1 -16.44 -28.34 -9.38
N LEU A 2 -15.44 -28.20 -8.52
CA LEU A 2 -15.65 -27.82 -7.12
C LEU A 2 -15.94 -26.32 -7.04
N PRO A 3 -17.10 -25.89 -6.51
CA PRO A 3 -17.40 -24.47 -6.35
C PRO A 3 -16.52 -23.86 -5.26
N VAL A 4 -16.23 -22.55 -5.35
CA VAL A 4 -15.43 -21.82 -4.34
C VAL A 4 -16.04 -21.94 -2.93
N SER A 5 -17.36 -22.01 -2.82
CA SER A 5 -18.08 -22.22 -1.55
C SER A 5 -17.75 -23.56 -0.87
N SER A 6 -17.20 -24.54 -1.59
CA SER A 6 -16.78 -25.82 -1.02
C SER A 6 -15.37 -25.80 -0.41
N LEU A 7 -14.59 -24.73 -0.62
CA LEU A 7 -13.26 -24.59 -0.03
C LEU A 7 -13.35 -24.30 1.47
N THR A 8 -12.57 -25.04 2.24
CA THR A 8 -12.40 -24.82 3.68
C THR A 8 -11.66 -23.50 3.98
N ILE A 9 -11.80 -22.99 5.20
CA ILE A 9 -11.09 -21.77 5.65
C ILE A 9 -9.56 -21.94 5.53
N GLY A 10 -9.03 -23.14 5.81
CA GLY A 10 -7.61 -23.45 5.65
C GLY A 10 -7.15 -23.32 4.21
N GLN A 11 -7.84 -23.98 3.26
CA GLN A 11 -7.52 -23.90 1.83
C GLN A 11 -7.59 -22.47 1.29
N ARG A 12 -8.60 -21.71 1.70
CA ARG A 12 -8.74 -20.28 1.35
C ARG A 12 -7.56 -19.47 1.86
N THR A 13 -7.15 -19.72 3.10
CA THR A 13 -5.99 -19.06 3.71
C THR A 13 -4.70 -19.41 2.97
N ASP A 14 -4.52 -20.66 2.57
CA ASP A 14 -3.30 -21.10 1.87
C ASP A 14 -3.21 -20.51 0.45
N ILE A 15 -4.33 -20.42 -0.27
CA ILE A 15 -4.41 -19.74 -1.57
C ILE A 15 -3.97 -18.27 -1.43
N ILE A 16 -4.50 -17.57 -0.43
CA ILE A 16 -4.18 -16.16 -0.18
C ILE A 16 -2.72 -15.97 0.22
N LYS A 17 -2.19 -16.83 1.11
CA LYS A 17 -0.78 -16.81 1.51
C LYS A 17 0.14 -17.02 0.32
N GLU A 18 -0.18 -17.98 -0.53
CA GLU A 18 0.62 -18.26 -1.72
C GLU A 18 0.57 -17.10 -2.72
N LEU A 19 -0.61 -16.51 -2.95
CA LEU A 19 -0.73 -15.32 -3.79
C LEU A 19 0.11 -14.16 -3.25
N GLN A 20 0.05 -13.88 -1.95
CA GLN A 20 0.85 -12.82 -1.33
C GLN A 20 2.35 -13.09 -1.44
N LYS A 21 2.76 -14.35 -1.25
CA LYS A 21 4.15 -14.78 -1.40
C LYS A 21 4.64 -14.57 -2.84
N ARG A 22 3.93 -15.13 -3.82
CA ARG A 22 4.22 -14.95 -5.26
C ARG A 22 4.27 -13.47 -5.64
N SER A 23 3.30 -12.68 -5.17
CA SER A 23 3.26 -11.24 -5.41
C SER A 23 4.52 -10.56 -4.90
N GLY A 24 4.91 -10.83 -3.65
CA GLY A 24 6.14 -10.28 -3.07
C GLY A 24 7.40 -10.69 -3.83
N GLU A 25 7.48 -11.92 -4.34
CA GLU A 25 8.61 -12.40 -5.14
C GLU A 25 8.68 -11.71 -6.50
N GLU A 26 7.56 -11.58 -7.23
CA GLU A 26 7.53 -10.91 -8.53
C GLU A 26 7.76 -9.40 -8.41
N PHE A 27 7.19 -8.73 -7.39
CA PHE A 27 7.47 -7.32 -7.14
C PHE A 27 8.95 -7.06 -6.93
N LYS A 28 9.65 -7.91 -6.16
CA LYS A 28 11.09 -7.76 -5.88
C LYS A 28 11.98 -7.93 -7.12
N LYS A 29 11.47 -8.42 -8.25
CA LYS A 29 12.22 -8.51 -9.51
C LYS A 29 12.27 -7.19 -10.28
N VAL A 30 11.29 -6.30 -10.06
CA VAL A 30 11.14 -5.06 -10.83
C VAL A 30 11.10 -3.79 -9.97
N LEU A 31 10.80 -3.92 -8.67
CA LEU A 31 10.73 -2.83 -7.70
C LEU A 31 11.92 -2.89 -6.73
N THR A 32 12.41 -1.72 -6.33
CA THR A 32 13.48 -1.57 -5.33
C THR A 32 13.03 -0.70 -4.16
N ALA A 33 13.89 -0.53 -3.15
CA ALA A 33 13.65 0.41 -2.05
C ALA A 33 13.43 1.85 -2.54
N ALA A 34 14.10 2.25 -3.62
CA ALA A 34 13.99 3.59 -4.20
C ALA A 34 12.59 3.87 -4.78
N ASP A 35 11.80 2.83 -5.05
CA ASP A 35 10.43 2.97 -5.54
C ASP A 35 9.42 3.23 -4.40
N ALA A 36 9.82 3.17 -3.13
CA ALA A 36 8.91 3.33 -1.98
C ALA A 36 8.14 4.66 -1.99
N PRO A 37 8.73 5.83 -2.32
CA PRO A 37 7.98 7.09 -2.41
C PRO A 37 6.90 7.08 -3.49
N ALA A 38 7.24 6.58 -4.68
CA ALA A 38 6.28 6.47 -5.78
C ALA A 38 5.15 5.49 -5.46
N ALA A 39 5.46 4.38 -4.77
CA ALA A 39 4.48 3.40 -4.34
C ALA A 39 3.51 3.97 -3.30
N MET A 40 4.04 4.70 -2.31
CA MET A 40 3.23 5.38 -1.29
C MET A 40 2.40 6.51 -1.90
N LYS A 41 2.95 7.28 -2.84
CA LYS A 41 2.22 8.33 -3.58
C LYS A 41 1.07 7.72 -4.40
N LEU A 42 1.32 6.64 -5.15
CA LEU A 42 0.28 5.94 -5.90
C LEU A 42 -0.85 5.43 -4.99
N LEU A 43 -0.50 4.80 -3.86
CA LEU A 43 -1.49 4.35 -2.88
C LEU A 43 -2.29 5.52 -2.29
N LEU A 44 -1.63 6.62 -1.92
CA LEU A 44 -2.29 7.82 -1.40
C LEU A 44 -3.22 8.45 -2.42
N HIS A 45 -2.81 8.50 -3.69
CA HIS A 45 -3.60 9.13 -4.74
C HIS A 45 -4.80 8.29 -5.15
N ASP A 46 -4.69 6.95 -5.15
CA ASP A 46 -5.84 6.05 -5.33
C ASP A 46 -6.83 6.19 -4.16
N ALA A 47 -6.35 5.92 -2.93
CA ALA A 47 -7.16 5.92 -1.72
C ALA A 47 -7.71 7.31 -1.34
N GLY A 48 -6.95 8.36 -1.65
CA GLY A 48 -7.23 9.75 -1.27
C GLY A 48 -8.42 10.36 -1.98
N THR A 49 -8.90 9.73 -3.06
CA THR A 49 -10.11 10.17 -3.76
C THR A 49 -11.38 9.83 -2.96
N TYR A 50 -11.27 9.09 -1.86
CA TYR A 50 -12.42 8.67 -1.07
C TYR A 50 -13.14 9.85 -0.40
N ASP A 51 -14.39 10.05 -0.80
CA ASP A 51 -15.32 10.93 -0.10
C ASP A 51 -16.35 10.09 0.65
N LYS A 52 -16.35 10.23 1.98
CA LYS A 52 -17.25 9.49 2.87
C LYS A 52 -18.71 9.89 2.68
N ALA A 53 -18.99 11.15 2.35
CA ALA A 53 -20.34 11.68 2.23
C ALA A 53 -21.06 11.14 0.99
N THR A 54 -20.35 11.07 -0.14
CA THR A 54 -20.89 10.52 -1.40
C THR A 54 -20.62 9.02 -1.55
N GLY A 55 -19.68 8.46 -0.81
CA GLY A 55 -19.29 7.04 -0.91
C GLY A 55 -18.57 6.70 -2.22
N THR A 56 -17.88 7.68 -2.81
CA THR A 56 -17.21 7.56 -4.12
C THR A 56 -15.69 7.68 -3.97
N GLY A 57 -14.94 7.09 -4.90
CA GLY A 57 -13.48 6.97 -4.85
C GLY A 57 -12.99 6.02 -3.75
N GLY A 58 -11.68 5.99 -3.56
CA GLY A 58 -11.00 5.16 -2.58
C GLY A 58 -10.04 4.15 -3.19
N CYS A 59 -9.53 3.26 -2.35
CA CYS A 59 -8.53 2.29 -2.76
C CYS A 59 -9.18 1.15 -3.57
N ASP A 60 -9.39 1.41 -4.85
CA ASP A 60 -10.07 0.55 -5.81
C ASP A 60 -9.32 0.43 -7.16
N GLY A 61 -8.11 0.98 -7.26
CA GLY A 61 -7.24 0.85 -8.43
C GLY A 61 -7.62 1.73 -9.61
N SER A 62 -8.59 2.63 -9.47
CA SER A 62 -9.05 3.51 -10.56
C SER A 62 -7.90 4.26 -11.22
N ILE A 63 -6.92 4.71 -10.43
CA ILE A 63 -5.75 5.46 -10.90
C ILE A 63 -4.91 4.72 -11.94
N VAL A 64 -4.90 3.38 -11.92
CA VAL A 64 -4.17 2.57 -12.90
C VAL A 64 -5.08 2.09 -14.04
N ILE A 65 -6.35 1.82 -13.74
CA ILE A 65 -7.32 1.29 -14.70
C ILE A 65 -7.71 2.36 -15.72
N PHE A 66 -7.91 3.60 -15.29
CA PHE A 66 -8.39 4.70 -16.12
C PHE A 66 -7.25 5.66 -16.47
N GLN A 67 -6.83 5.64 -17.74
CA GLN A 67 -5.73 6.48 -18.22
C GLN A 67 -5.97 7.98 -17.98
N GLU A 68 -7.22 8.44 -18.04
CA GLU A 68 -7.58 9.83 -17.77
C GLU A 68 -7.28 10.26 -16.32
N GLU A 69 -7.30 9.32 -15.37
CA GLU A 69 -6.94 9.58 -13.98
C GLU A 69 -5.43 9.62 -13.81
N LEU A 70 -4.70 8.69 -14.42
CA LEU A 70 -3.24 8.69 -14.45
C LEU A 70 -2.64 9.90 -15.20
N ASP A 71 -3.39 10.47 -16.14
CA ASP A 71 -2.98 11.63 -16.93
C ASP A 71 -3.18 12.98 -16.22
N ARG A 72 -3.86 12.98 -15.06
CA ARG A 72 -4.08 14.19 -14.26
C ARG A 72 -2.76 14.77 -13.76
N PRO A 73 -2.64 16.10 -13.61
CA PRO A 73 -1.41 16.76 -13.18
C PRO A 73 -0.76 16.11 -11.95
N GLU A 74 -1.54 15.80 -10.93
CA GLU A 74 -1.10 15.19 -9.67
C GLU A 74 -0.56 13.75 -9.78
N ASN A 75 -0.85 13.04 -10.88
CA ASN A 75 -0.53 11.61 -11.06
C ASN A 75 0.51 11.35 -12.16
N ARG A 76 0.83 12.36 -12.98
CA ARG A 76 1.62 12.17 -14.21
C ARG A 76 3.02 11.61 -13.97
N ASP A 77 3.64 11.95 -12.86
CA ASP A 77 4.96 11.48 -12.46
C ASP A 77 4.98 10.00 -12.06
N LEU A 78 3.82 9.40 -11.79
CA LEU A 78 3.68 7.98 -11.42
C LEU A 78 3.71 7.02 -12.61
N LYS A 79 3.59 7.52 -13.85
CA LYS A 79 3.55 6.67 -15.05
C LYS A 79 4.71 5.67 -15.16
N PRO A 80 5.99 6.05 -14.96
CA PRO A 80 7.10 5.09 -15.02
C PRO A 80 6.98 3.99 -13.97
N TYR A 81 6.48 4.32 -12.77
CA TYR A 81 6.25 3.35 -11.70
C TYR A 81 5.09 2.41 -12.04
N VAL A 82 3.99 2.93 -12.61
CA VAL A 82 2.85 2.13 -13.08
C VAL A 82 3.27 1.13 -14.17
N GLU A 83 4.20 1.48 -15.06
CA GLU A 83 4.72 0.53 -16.05
C GLU A 83 5.48 -0.64 -15.41
N LYS A 84 6.25 -0.40 -14.34
CA LYS A 84 6.86 -1.48 -13.55
C LYS A 84 5.79 -2.37 -12.90
N LEU A 85 4.71 -1.77 -12.37
CA LEU A 85 3.60 -2.52 -11.78
C LEU A 85 2.88 -3.40 -12.81
N LYS A 86 2.67 -2.90 -14.04
CA LYS A 86 2.12 -3.70 -15.15
C LYS A 86 2.96 -4.94 -15.43
N GLN A 87 4.28 -4.79 -15.46
CA GLN A 87 5.20 -5.93 -15.66
C GLN A 87 5.10 -6.95 -14.50
N ALA A 88 5.17 -6.49 -13.25
CA ALA A 88 5.04 -7.36 -12.08
C ALA A 88 3.68 -8.06 -12.06
N LYS A 89 2.57 -7.33 -12.23
CA LYS A 89 1.23 -7.90 -12.21
C LYS A 89 1.04 -8.96 -13.30
N ALA A 90 1.54 -8.71 -14.51
CA ALA A 90 1.49 -9.70 -15.59
C ALA A 90 2.23 -11.00 -15.21
N ALA A 91 3.39 -10.90 -14.55
CA ALA A 91 4.12 -12.07 -14.07
C ALA A 91 3.40 -12.79 -12.91
N ILE A 92 2.80 -12.04 -11.99
CA ILE A 92 1.98 -12.57 -10.88
C ILE A 92 0.79 -13.34 -11.43
N ASP A 93 0.14 -12.80 -12.45
CA ASP A 93 -1.03 -13.41 -13.06
C ASP A 93 -0.66 -14.63 -13.93
N ALA A 94 0.47 -14.59 -14.62
CA ALA A 94 1.00 -15.74 -15.36
C ALA A 94 1.36 -16.93 -14.44
N GLY A 95 1.76 -16.66 -13.20
CA GLY A 95 2.09 -17.69 -12.21
C GLY A 95 0.89 -18.28 -11.46
N GLN A 96 -0.35 -17.97 -11.86
CA GLN A 96 -1.57 -18.49 -11.23
C GLN A 96 -1.64 -20.01 -11.27
N GLN A 97 -2.04 -20.59 -10.14
CA GLN A 97 -2.32 -22.02 -10.02
C GLN A 97 -3.82 -22.30 -10.22
N GLN A 98 -4.16 -23.57 -10.44
CA GLN A 98 -5.56 -23.98 -10.56
C GLN A 98 -6.35 -23.55 -9.31
N GLY A 99 -7.53 -22.97 -9.52
CA GLY A 99 -8.35 -22.45 -8.43
C GLY A 99 -8.01 -21.01 -8.00
N GLN A 100 -7.07 -20.34 -8.68
CA GLN A 100 -6.74 -18.94 -8.47
C GLN A 100 -7.30 -18.04 -9.57
N ALA A 101 -7.50 -16.75 -9.25
CA ALA A 101 -7.90 -15.72 -10.20
C ALA A 101 -6.88 -14.55 -10.21
N PRO A 102 -6.93 -13.68 -11.24
CA PRO A 102 -6.11 -12.47 -11.33
C PRO A 102 -6.13 -11.58 -10.10
N LEU A 103 -4.94 -11.07 -9.77
CA LEU A 103 -4.80 -10.03 -8.75
C LEU A 103 -5.53 -8.78 -9.23
N SER A 104 -6.27 -8.10 -8.35
CA SER A 104 -6.92 -6.83 -8.70
C SER A 104 -5.87 -5.72 -8.79
N TRP A 105 -6.12 -4.67 -9.57
CA TRP A 105 -5.27 -3.49 -9.57
C TRP A 105 -5.22 -2.82 -8.20
N ALA A 106 -6.36 -2.75 -7.51
CA ALA A 106 -6.45 -2.22 -6.16
C ALA A 106 -5.47 -2.92 -5.19
N ASP A 107 -5.45 -4.26 -5.16
CA ASP A 107 -4.49 -4.98 -4.31
C ASP A 107 -3.07 -5.00 -4.87
N THR A 108 -2.89 -4.86 -6.18
CA THR A 108 -1.55 -4.68 -6.78
C THR A 108 -0.88 -3.44 -6.22
N ILE A 109 -1.59 -2.30 -6.15
CA ILE A 109 -1.08 -1.03 -5.59
C ILE A 109 -0.70 -1.22 -4.12
N VAL A 110 -1.60 -1.79 -3.32
CA VAL A 110 -1.40 -1.97 -1.87
C VAL A 110 -0.24 -2.91 -1.57
N LEU A 111 -0.15 -4.05 -2.26
CA LEU A 111 0.93 -5.02 -2.06
C LEU A 111 2.28 -4.48 -2.54
N ALA A 112 2.30 -3.66 -3.59
CA ALA A 112 3.52 -3.02 -4.06
C ALA A 112 4.02 -1.93 -3.08
N ALA A 113 3.11 -1.10 -2.54
CA ALA A 113 3.43 -0.13 -1.49
C ALA A 113 3.98 -0.81 -0.24
N LYS A 114 3.33 -1.89 0.21
CA LYS A 114 3.85 -2.74 1.29
C LYS A 114 5.26 -3.25 0.97
N THR A 115 5.46 -3.84 -0.21
CA THR A 115 6.72 -4.52 -0.54
C THR A 115 7.87 -3.54 -0.64
N THR A 116 7.68 -2.40 -1.31
CA THR A 116 8.70 -1.36 -1.46
C THR A 116 9.04 -0.71 -0.12
N GLN A 117 8.06 -0.49 0.75
CA GLN A 117 8.30 0.04 2.09
C GLN A 117 9.13 -0.93 2.96
N GLU A 118 8.83 -2.23 2.91
CA GLU A 118 9.61 -3.26 3.60
C GLU A 118 11.04 -3.37 3.02
N LEU A 119 11.21 -3.20 1.70
CA LEU A 119 12.53 -3.13 1.07
C LEU A 119 13.33 -1.91 1.54
N ALA A 120 12.70 -0.74 1.64
CA ALA A 120 13.35 0.48 2.14
C ALA A 120 13.79 0.35 3.61
N TRP A 121 12.95 -0.25 4.46
CA TRP A 121 13.34 -0.56 5.84
C TRP A 121 14.49 -1.56 5.92
N ARG A 122 14.47 -2.58 5.07
CA ARG A 122 15.55 -3.57 4.99
C ARG A 122 16.87 -2.91 4.57
N GLU A 123 16.84 -2.05 3.56
CA GLU A 123 18.02 -1.35 3.06
C GLU A 123 18.63 -0.42 4.11
N ASP A 124 17.82 0.37 4.82
CA ASP A 124 18.30 1.24 5.90
C ASP A 124 18.93 0.45 7.06
N LYS A 125 18.37 -0.71 7.42
CA LYS A 125 18.97 -1.58 8.44
C LYS A 125 20.32 -2.12 7.98
N ILE A 126 20.45 -2.50 6.72
CA ILE A 126 21.72 -2.99 6.14
C ILE A 126 22.75 -1.87 6.07
N SER A 127 22.35 -0.66 5.66
CA SER A 127 23.26 0.47 5.54
C SER A 127 23.82 0.95 6.89
N LYS A 128 23.09 0.70 7.99
CA LYS A 128 23.52 1.00 9.36
C LYS A 128 24.34 -0.12 9.99
N ALA A 129 24.44 -1.29 9.37
CA ALA A 129 25.20 -2.41 9.90
C ALA A 129 26.68 -2.30 9.56
N ALA A 130 27.56 -2.62 10.53
CA ALA A 130 29.00 -2.70 10.28
C ALA A 130 29.39 -3.84 9.31
N ASP A 131 28.53 -4.86 9.21
CA ASP A 131 28.66 -6.01 8.31
C ASP A 131 27.33 -6.18 7.56
N PRO A 132 27.30 -5.99 6.23
CA PRO A 132 26.08 -6.08 5.44
C PRO A 132 25.36 -7.44 5.54
N ALA A 133 26.10 -8.55 5.69
CA ALA A 133 25.50 -9.88 5.79
C ALA A 133 24.79 -10.07 7.13
N LYS A 134 25.38 -9.55 8.21
CA LYS A 134 24.73 -9.53 9.53
C LYS A 134 23.57 -8.55 9.58
N GLY A 135 23.69 -7.41 8.89
CA GLY A 135 22.59 -6.46 8.69
C GLY A 135 21.40 -7.11 8.00
N ALA A 136 21.64 -7.88 6.94
CA ALA A 136 20.61 -8.63 6.24
C ALA A 136 19.95 -9.68 7.14
N LEU A 137 20.74 -10.45 7.91
CA LEU A 137 20.20 -11.41 8.88
C LEU A 137 19.27 -10.75 9.91
N ILE A 138 19.65 -9.58 10.43
CA ILE A 138 18.83 -8.83 11.37
C ILE A 138 17.56 -8.30 10.67
N ALA A 139 17.70 -7.72 9.49
CA ALA A 139 16.58 -7.16 8.76
C ALA A 139 15.55 -8.23 8.34
N ASP A 140 16.02 -9.42 7.97
CA ASP A 140 15.16 -10.53 7.55
C ASP A 140 14.56 -11.28 8.76
N GLY A 141 15.26 -11.34 9.89
CA GLY A 141 14.80 -12.01 11.12
C GLY A 141 13.96 -11.14 12.06
N PHE A 142 14.21 -9.83 12.10
CA PHE A 142 13.55 -8.86 12.99
C PHE A 142 12.87 -7.73 12.23
N GLY A 143 12.67 -7.89 10.92
CA GLY A 143 11.93 -6.94 10.10
C GLY A 143 10.46 -6.86 10.51
N ASN A 144 9.92 -5.64 10.57
CA ASN A 144 8.49 -5.45 10.79
C ASN A 144 7.74 -5.70 9.48
N ALA A 145 6.75 -6.58 9.53
CA ALA A 145 5.90 -6.88 8.38
C ALA A 145 4.67 -5.98 8.39
N ILE A 146 4.37 -5.35 7.25
CA ILE A 146 3.17 -4.54 7.10
C ILE A 146 1.98 -5.46 6.87
N ARG A 147 0.96 -5.35 7.71
CA ARG A 147 -0.24 -6.19 7.60
C ARG A 147 -1.33 -5.45 6.84
N VAL A 148 -1.60 -5.90 5.62
CA VAL A 148 -2.69 -5.39 4.78
C VAL A 148 -3.71 -6.50 4.53
N ARG A 149 -4.99 -6.13 4.51
CA ARG A 149 -6.05 -6.99 3.99
C ARG A 149 -5.94 -7.07 2.48
N ILE A 150 -6.27 -8.20 1.88
CA ILE A 150 -6.46 -8.32 0.43
C ILE A 150 -7.86 -8.85 0.12
N GLY A 151 -8.27 -8.70 -1.13
CA GLY A 151 -9.57 -9.00 -1.71
C GLY A 151 -10.29 -7.77 -2.24
N ARG A 152 -9.58 -6.68 -2.58
CA ARG A 152 -10.18 -5.44 -3.08
C ARG A 152 -10.79 -5.64 -4.46
N VAL A 153 -11.96 -5.07 -4.65
CA VAL A 153 -12.68 -5.07 -5.95
C VAL A 153 -12.23 -3.85 -6.74
N ASP A 154 -11.83 -4.07 -7.99
CA ASP A 154 -11.41 -3.00 -8.90
C ASP A 154 -12.57 -2.05 -9.25
N ALA A 155 -12.24 -0.77 -9.41
CA ALA A 155 -13.15 0.25 -9.91
C ALA A 155 -13.68 -0.08 -11.31
N THR A 156 -14.88 0.42 -11.58
CA THR A 156 -15.53 0.35 -12.90
C THR A 156 -15.67 1.72 -13.56
N GLU A 157 -15.33 2.78 -12.84
CA GLU A 157 -15.36 4.17 -13.28
C GLU A 157 -14.15 4.92 -12.69
N PRO A 158 -13.65 5.98 -13.35
CA PRO A 158 -12.59 6.82 -12.79
C PRO A 158 -13.03 7.50 -11.49
N ALA A 159 -12.10 7.75 -10.58
CA ALA A 159 -12.43 8.52 -9.38
C ALA A 159 -12.66 10.01 -9.73
N PRO A 160 -13.55 10.74 -9.03
CA PRO A 160 -13.79 12.15 -9.31
C PRO A 160 -12.52 13.02 -9.15
N ALA A 161 -12.33 13.97 -10.07
CA ALA A 161 -11.18 14.88 -10.06
C ALA A 161 -11.26 15.93 -8.93
N GLY A 162 -10.12 16.56 -8.61
CA GLY A 162 -10.04 17.68 -7.66
C GLY A 162 -10.12 17.28 -6.18
N ARG A 163 -9.85 16.01 -5.87
CA ARG A 163 -9.86 15.48 -4.49
C ARG A 163 -8.47 15.27 -3.89
N ILE A 164 -7.45 15.23 -4.73
CA ILE A 164 -6.06 15.08 -4.32
C ILE A 164 -5.40 16.46 -4.36
N PRO A 165 -4.60 16.83 -3.35
CA PRO A 165 -3.81 18.06 -3.39
C PRO A 165 -2.91 18.09 -4.63
N ALA A 166 -2.77 19.27 -5.24
CA ALA A 166 -1.85 19.45 -6.36
C ALA A 166 -0.39 19.26 -5.92
N ASP A 167 0.49 19.00 -6.89
CA ASP A 167 1.93 18.99 -6.64
C ASP A 167 2.38 20.35 -6.07
N GLY A 168 3.10 20.33 -4.95
CA GLY A 168 3.54 21.54 -4.25
C GLY A 168 2.47 22.21 -3.38
N ALA A 169 1.35 21.53 -3.10
CA ALA A 169 0.34 22.01 -2.15
C ALA A 169 0.96 22.40 -0.80
N SER A 170 0.39 23.43 -0.18
CA SER A 170 0.78 23.88 1.15
C SER A 170 0.48 22.82 2.21
N LEU A 171 1.21 22.86 3.33
CA LEU A 171 0.96 21.93 4.45
C LEU A 171 -0.43 22.13 5.08
N GLU A 172 -1.03 23.31 4.93
CA GLU A 172 -2.42 23.57 5.32
C GLU A 172 -3.40 22.77 4.44
N GLU A 173 -3.23 22.82 3.12
CA GLU A 173 -4.05 22.06 2.17
C GLU A 173 -3.87 20.54 2.37
N VAL A 174 -2.63 20.09 2.58
CA VAL A 174 -2.32 18.68 2.88
C VAL A 174 -3.01 18.24 4.17
N GLN A 175 -2.93 19.04 5.23
CA GLN A 175 -3.60 18.73 6.50
C GLN A 175 -5.12 18.71 6.36
N ALA A 176 -5.70 19.66 5.62
CA ALA A 176 -7.13 19.71 5.33
C ALA A 176 -7.60 18.46 4.57
N PHE A 177 -6.82 18.03 3.56
CA PHE A 177 -7.08 16.81 2.80
C PHE A 177 -7.16 15.57 3.70
N PHE A 178 -6.16 15.32 4.55
CA PHE A 178 -6.18 14.15 5.44
C PHE A 178 -7.29 14.24 6.50
N ASN A 179 -7.62 15.44 6.97
CA ASN A 179 -8.71 15.64 7.93
C ASN A 179 -10.09 15.36 7.33
N GLN A 180 -10.25 15.44 6.01
CA GLN A 180 -11.48 15.11 5.29
C GLN A 180 -11.54 13.63 4.88
N LEU A 181 -10.38 13.03 4.56
CA LEU A 181 -10.28 11.67 4.06
C LEU A 181 -10.86 10.63 5.05
N GLY A 182 -12.01 10.05 4.67
CA GLY A 182 -12.72 9.07 5.49
C GLY A 182 -13.33 9.62 6.80
N ALA A 183 -13.39 10.94 6.95
CA ALA A 183 -13.88 11.58 8.16
C ALA A 183 -15.37 11.32 8.39
N LYS A 184 -15.77 11.25 9.66
CA LYS A 184 -17.17 11.12 10.08
C LYS A 184 -17.53 12.30 11.00
N PRO A 185 -18.73 12.90 10.85
CA PRO A 185 -19.15 13.98 11.73
C PRO A 185 -19.05 13.60 13.22
N GLY A 186 -18.42 14.46 14.01
CA GLY A 186 -18.26 14.26 15.46
C GLY A 186 -17.28 13.14 15.86
N LYS A 187 -16.47 12.62 14.93
CA LYS A 187 -15.39 11.67 15.20
C LYS A 187 -14.06 12.24 14.73
N ARG A 188 -12.99 11.85 15.40
CA ARG A 188 -11.63 12.13 14.94
C ARG A 188 -11.43 11.49 13.56
N PRO A 189 -10.77 12.17 12.60
CA PRO A 189 -10.45 11.58 11.31
C PRO A 189 -9.59 10.32 11.48
N PRO A 190 -9.72 9.32 10.58
CA PRO A 190 -8.94 8.08 10.66
C PRO A 190 -7.44 8.34 10.49
N LEU A 191 -7.08 9.32 9.66
CA LEU A 191 -5.71 9.74 9.39
C LEU A 191 -5.47 11.10 10.03
N TRP A 192 -5.31 11.10 11.35
CA TRP A 192 -5.03 12.29 12.15
C TRP A 192 -3.52 12.59 12.18
N GLU A 193 -3.09 13.56 12.99
CA GLU A 193 -1.77 14.19 12.90
C GLU A 193 -0.60 13.19 12.88
N ARG A 194 -0.72 12.09 13.63
CA ARG A 194 0.30 11.02 13.66
C ARG A 194 0.42 10.31 12.31
N GLN A 195 -0.70 9.87 11.74
CA GLN A 195 -0.73 9.18 10.44
C GLN A 195 -0.36 10.14 9.31
N GLN A 196 -0.78 11.40 9.40
CA GLN A 196 -0.41 12.46 8.45
C GLN A 196 1.11 12.63 8.40
N TYR A 197 1.76 12.72 9.57
CA TYR A 197 3.23 12.82 9.69
C TYR A 197 3.98 11.60 9.14
N LEU A 198 3.38 10.42 9.16
CA LEU A 198 4.01 9.20 8.64
C LEU A 198 3.80 9.04 7.13
N ILE A 199 2.57 9.25 6.65
CA ILE A 199 2.19 9.00 5.26
C ILE A 199 2.75 10.09 4.35
N TRP A 200 2.56 11.37 4.69
CA TRP A 200 2.92 12.45 3.76
C TRP A 200 4.41 12.43 3.40
N PRO A 201 5.36 12.42 4.36
CA PRO A 201 6.78 12.36 4.02
C PRO A 201 7.17 11.08 3.29
N ALA A 202 6.49 9.96 3.53
CA ALA A 202 6.74 8.70 2.82
C ALA A 202 6.36 8.75 1.33
N THR A 203 5.60 9.76 0.88
CA THR A 203 5.31 10.00 -0.55
C THR A 203 6.34 10.89 -1.24
N GLN A 204 7.23 11.54 -0.47
CA GLN A 204 8.12 12.57 -0.98
C GLN A 204 9.47 11.98 -1.38
N ALA A 205 10.10 12.55 -2.41
CA ALA A 205 11.45 12.15 -2.82
C ALA A 205 12.50 12.39 -1.72
N ASP A 206 12.37 13.49 -0.98
CA ASP A 206 13.13 13.77 0.23
C ASP A 206 12.22 13.70 1.47
N GLN A 207 12.16 12.51 2.05
CA GLN A 207 11.39 12.26 3.26
C GLN A 207 11.87 13.13 4.44
N THR A 208 13.18 13.36 4.57
CA THR A 208 13.73 14.08 5.73
C THR A 208 13.34 15.55 5.68
N ALA A 209 13.47 16.19 4.52
CA ALA A 209 13.04 17.57 4.33
C ALA A 209 11.53 17.73 4.56
N ALA A 210 10.72 16.77 4.10
CA ALA A 210 9.27 16.80 4.32
C ALA A 210 8.90 16.67 5.81
N GLU A 211 9.58 15.78 6.55
CA GLU A 211 9.41 15.64 8.00
C GLU A 211 9.79 16.93 8.75
N GLU A 212 10.89 17.59 8.36
CA GLU A 212 11.32 18.87 8.94
C GLU A 212 10.31 19.98 8.67
N ALA A 213 9.80 20.09 7.44
CA ALA A 213 8.77 21.06 7.08
C ALA A 213 7.47 20.85 7.87
N MET A 214 7.02 19.59 8.02
CA MET A 214 5.85 19.28 8.86
C MET A 214 6.09 19.65 10.32
N ALA A 215 7.25 19.31 10.88
CA ALA A 215 7.57 19.66 12.26
C ALA A 215 7.62 21.18 12.49
N ALA A 216 8.09 21.96 11.52
CA ALA A 216 8.09 23.42 11.59
C ALA A 216 6.67 24.02 11.51
N TYR A 217 5.75 23.34 10.83
CA TYR A 217 4.37 23.81 10.62
C TYR A 217 3.47 23.63 11.87
N SER A 218 3.63 22.56 12.66
CA SER A 218 2.77 22.31 13.83
C SER A 218 3.51 21.65 15.00
N ASN A 219 3.18 22.09 16.22
CA ASN A 219 3.69 21.49 17.46
C ASN A 219 3.36 19.99 17.60
N GLU A 220 2.21 19.55 17.09
CA GLU A 220 1.85 18.13 17.11
C GLU A 220 2.76 17.32 16.17
N TYR A 221 3.05 17.83 14.97
CA TYR A 221 4.01 17.19 14.07
C TYR A 221 5.43 17.19 14.64
N ALA A 222 5.86 18.29 15.28
CA ALA A 222 7.16 18.35 15.96
C ALA A 222 7.31 17.28 17.06
N LYS A 223 6.23 17.02 17.81
CA LYS A 223 6.20 15.95 18.82
C LYS A 223 6.38 14.57 18.19
N TRP A 224 5.65 14.28 17.10
CA TRP A 224 5.79 13.01 16.39
C TRP A 224 7.18 12.85 15.76
N LYS A 225 7.73 13.92 15.19
CA LYS A 225 9.11 13.94 14.69
C LYS A 225 10.11 13.50 15.75
N LYS A 226 10.08 14.14 16.93
CA LYS A 226 10.97 13.79 18.03
C LYS A 226 10.87 12.30 18.41
N GLN A 227 9.67 11.76 18.49
CA GLN A 227 9.44 10.35 18.80
C GLN A 227 10.01 9.43 17.72
N TYR A 228 9.71 9.70 16.45
CA TYR A 228 10.14 8.83 15.36
C TYR A 228 11.62 8.98 15.03
N ASP A 229 12.24 10.15 15.21
CA ASP A 229 13.69 10.33 15.11
C ASP A 229 14.41 9.43 16.11
N ILE A 230 13.95 9.37 17.37
CA ILE A 230 14.49 8.43 18.37
C ILE A 230 14.32 6.98 17.91
N SER A 231 13.15 6.62 17.38
CA SER A 231 12.95 5.27 16.86
C SER A 231 13.90 4.95 15.70
N LYS A 232 14.11 5.89 14.76
CA LYS A 232 14.96 5.74 13.58
C LYS A 232 16.46 5.62 13.90
N THR A 233 16.92 6.03 15.09
CA THR A 233 18.29 5.80 15.55
C THR A 233 18.52 4.38 16.10
N THR A 234 17.45 3.68 16.50
CA THR A 234 17.55 2.29 16.95
C THR A 234 17.70 1.34 15.77
N VAL A 235 18.26 0.14 16.01
CA VAL A 235 18.48 -0.88 14.97
C VAL A 235 17.15 -1.41 14.40
N THR A 236 16.16 -1.65 15.26
CA THR A 236 14.89 -2.27 14.84
C THR A 236 13.85 -1.26 14.36
N ARG A 237 13.98 0.02 14.74
CA ARG A 237 13.09 1.12 14.35
C ARG A 237 11.60 0.83 14.61
N THR A 238 11.32 -0.01 15.60
CA THR A 238 10.05 -0.71 15.77
C THR A 238 8.86 0.25 15.78
N SER A 239 8.87 1.29 16.61
CA SER A 239 7.74 2.21 16.72
C SER A 239 7.46 2.97 15.41
N TYR A 240 8.51 3.40 14.70
CA TYR A 240 8.33 4.05 13.39
C TYR A 240 7.76 3.08 12.35
N GLU A 241 8.32 1.88 12.24
CA GLU A 241 7.91 0.90 11.23
C GLU A 241 6.51 0.33 11.49
N GLU A 242 6.19 0.01 12.75
CA GLU A 242 4.86 -0.47 13.14
C GLU A 242 3.78 0.58 12.89
N ASP A 243 4.02 1.84 13.30
CA ASP A 243 3.03 2.90 13.12
C ASP A 243 2.88 3.30 11.65
N LEU A 244 3.96 3.35 10.86
CA LEU A 244 3.87 3.61 9.41
C LEU A 244 3.14 2.46 8.70
N GLY A 245 3.45 1.21 9.03
CA GLY A 245 2.75 0.05 8.49
C GLY A 245 1.25 0.06 8.84
N ALA A 246 0.90 0.45 10.07
CA ALA A 246 -0.49 0.62 10.48
C ALA A 246 -1.18 1.79 9.76
N ALA A 247 -0.49 2.92 9.56
CA ALA A 247 -1.00 4.06 8.83
C ALA A 247 -1.27 3.71 7.35
N LEU A 248 -0.35 2.97 6.72
CA LEU A 248 -0.51 2.43 5.37
C LEU A 248 -1.75 1.53 5.28
N ALA A 249 -1.94 0.63 6.25
CA ALA A 249 -3.12 -0.24 6.27
C ALA A 249 -4.44 0.56 6.41
N ILE A 250 -4.47 1.60 7.26
CA ILE A 250 -5.63 2.48 7.39
C ILE A 250 -5.91 3.22 6.08
N LEU A 251 -4.88 3.70 5.40
CA LEU A 251 -4.99 4.36 4.09
C LEU A 251 -5.54 3.40 3.03
N ALA A 252 -4.98 2.19 2.95
CA ALA A 252 -5.41 1.16 2.00
C ALA A 252 -6.87 0.70 2.20
N ASP A 253 -7.46 0.91 3.38
CA ASP A 253 -8.85 0.58 3.66
C ASP A 253 -9.83 1.73 3.37
N GLN A 254 -9.34 2.93 2.98
CA GLN A 254 -10.23 4.05 2.64
C GLN A 254 -11.02 3.74 1.36
N GLY A 255 -12.35 3.74 1.47
CA GLY A 255 -13.29 3.49 0.36
C GLY A 255 -13.27 2.07 -0.24
N ALA A 256 -12.32 1.22 0.15
CA ALA A 256 -12.14 -0.12 -0.41
C ALA A 256 -13.37 -1.03 -0.19
N LYS A 257 -13.76 -1.73 -1.25
CA LYS A 257 -14.75 -2.81 -1.19
C LYS A 257 -14.03 -4.16 -1.28
N PHE A 258 -14.47 -5.12 -0.48
CA PHE A 258 -13.82 -6.43 -0.41
C PHE A 258 -14.76 -7.55 -0.84
N ASP A 259 -14.27 -8.42 -1.72
CA ASP A 259 -14.87 -9.71 -2.01
C ASP A 259 -14.23 -10.80 -1.13
N LYS A 260 -15.07 -11.59 -0.46
CA LYS A 260 -14.66 -12.70 0.41
C LYS A 260 -14.12 -13.90 -0.38
N ASP A 261 -14.51 -14.00 -1.65
CA ASP A 261 -14.12 -15.07 -2.58
C ASP A 261 -13.06 -14.58 -3.58
N ALA A 262 -12.50 -13.37 -3.37
CA ALA A 262 -11.45 -12.81 -4.21
C ALA A 262 -10.28 -13.80 -4.39
N TYR A 263 -9.75 -13.83 -5.60
CA TYR A 263 -8.61 -14.67 -6.01
C TYR A 263 -8.86 -16.17 -6.00
N MET A 264 -10.12 -16.59 -5.85
CA MET A 264 -10.50 -18.01 -5.87
C MET A 264 -11.43 -18.26 -7.03
N CYS A 265 -11.17 -19.31 -7.80
CA CYS A 265 -12.04 -19.75 -8.89
C CYS A 265 -12.39 -21.25 -8.74
N PRO A 266 -13.47 -21.73 -9.38
CA PRO A 266 -13.85 -23.13 -9.30
C PRO A 266 -12.74 -24.07 -9.78
N ILE A 267 -12.48 -25.14 -9.03
CA ILE A 267 -11.44 -26.12 -9.37
C ILE A 267 -12.06 -27.21 -10.25
N ALA A 268 -11.48 -27.42 -11.44
CA ALA A 268 -11.84 -28.57 -12.27
C ALA A 268 -11.25 -29.84 -11.65
N MET A 269 -12.11 -30.74 -11.18
CA MET A 269 -11.68 -32.06 -10.69
C MET A 269 -11.82 -33.10 -11.78
N LEU A 270 -10.75 -33.88 -11.97
CA LEU A 270 -10.84 -35.20 -12.60
C LEU A 270 -11.32 -36.16 -11.52
N VAL A 271 -12.61 -36.49 -11.52
CA VAL A 271 -13.10 -37.59 -10.68
C VAL A 271 -12.67 -38.88 -11.37
N PRO A 272 -11.89 -39.77 -10.73
CA PRO A 272 -11.60 -41.08 -11.31
C PRO A 272 -12.92 -41.81 -11.54
N ASP A 273 -13.08 -42.47 -12.68
CA ASP A 273 -14.23 -43.36 -12.91
C ASP A 273 -14.32 -44.32 -11.73
N ARG A 274 -15.41 -44.22 -10.96
CA ARG A 274 -15.68 -45.16 -9.89
C ARG A 274 -16.06 -46.48 -10.55
N LEU A 275 -15.13 -47.43 -10.54
CA LEU A 275 -15.40 -48.85 -10.82
C LEU A 275 -16.37 -49.42 -9.78
#